data_AF-A0A330L672-F1
#
_entry.id   AF-A0A330L672-F1
#
_cell.length_a   1.000
_cell.length_b   1.000
_cell.length_c   1.000
_cell.angle_alpha   90.00
_cell.angle_beta   90.00
_cell.angle_gamma   90.00
#
_symmetry.space_group_name_H-M   'P 1'
#
loop_
_entity.id
_entity.type
_entity.pdbx_description
1 polymer ?
#
loop_
_entity_poly.entity_id
_entity_poly.type
_entity_poly.pdbx_seq_one_letter_code
_entity_poly.pdbx_strand_id
1 'polypeptide(L)'
;MSVQSLQHYRLQIEEQLKMELAEVTQQLLQAEQSIARLADDQRQQEERYREETSQGLTIEQLLEWQSHFEAQAAATEQARRTLAHWQLQWDEARAKLVAASQDRRTLDRLIERYREAALTEMRRREQMATDESAHHRFAGQGDTLS
;
A
#
# COMPACT_ATOMS: atom_id res chain seq x y z
N MET A 1 -21.83 -15.06 -7.30
CA MET A 1 -20.75 -14.84 -6.30
C MET A 1 -21.39 -14.57 -4.95
N SER A 2 -20.91 -15.19 -3.88
CA SER A 2 -21.40 -14.91 -2.52
C SER A 2 -20.71 -13.67 -1.94
N VAL A 3 -21.39 -12.98 -1.02
CA VAL A 3 -20.82 -11.82 -0.30
C VAL A 3 -19.49 -12.15 0.38
N GLN A 4 -19.37 -13.36 0.94
CA GLN A 4 -18.14 -13.88 1.54
C GLN A 4 -17.02 -14.05 0.51
N SER A 5 -17.32 -14.55 -0.69
CA SER A 5 -16.32 -14.68 -1.77
C SER A 5 -15.80 -13.31 -2.22
N LEU A 6 -16.66 -12.28 -2.24
CA LEU A 6 -16.25 -10.92 -2.59
C LEU A 6 -15.38 -10.28 -1.49
N GLN A 7 -15.70 -10.48 -0.22
CA GLN A 7 -14.84 -10.03 0.89
C GLN A 7 -13.46 -10.67 0.84
N HIS A 8 -13.41 -11.99 0.63
CA HIS A 8 -12.16 -12.73 0.54
C HIS A 8 -11.31 -12.24 -0.63
N TYR A 9 -11.92 -12.04 -1.80
CA TYR A 9 -11.24 -11.49 -2.97
C TYR A 9 -10.69 -10.07 -2.72
N ARG A 10 -11.45 -9.20 -2.05
CA ARG A 10 -10.99 -7.84 -1.72
C ARG A 10 -9.84 -7.83 -0.71
N LEU A 11 -9.86 -8.76 0.24
CA LEU A 11 -8.75 -8.95 1.18
C LEU A 11 -7.49 -9.44 0.45
N GLN A 12 -7.64 -10.39 -0.49
CA GLN A 12 -6.52 -10.88 -1.31
C GLN A 12 -5.89 -9.77 -2.14
N ILE A 13 -6.69 -8.90 -2.77
CA ILE A 13 -6.18 -7.73 -3.50
C ILE A 13 -5.40 -6.80 -2.57
N GLU A 14 -5.94 -6.48 -1.39
CA GLU A 14 -5.26 -5.59 -0.45
C GLU A 14 -3.91 -6.19 -0.01
N GLU A 15 -3.85 -7.50 0.23
CA GLU A 15 -2.61 -8.18 0.61
C GLU A 15 -1.59 -8.19 -0.52
N GLN A 16 -2.02 -8.47 -1.76
CA GLN A 16 -1.16 -8.39 -2.94
C GLN A 16 -0.57 -6.98 -3.11
N LEU A 17 -1.39 -5.94 -2.94
CA LEU A 17 -0.94 -4.54 -3.05
C LEU A 17 0.02 -4.14 -1.92
N LYS A 18 -0.10 -4.71 -0.72
CA LYS A 18 0.91 -4.53 0.33
C LYS A 18 2.24 -5.16 -0.04
N MET A 19 2.21 -6.35 -0.63
CA MET A 19 3.43 -7.02 -1.11
C MET A 19 4.11 -6.20 -2.21
N GLU A 20 3.34 -5.71 -3.19
CA GLU A 20 3.83 -4.80 -4.23
C GLU A 20 4.46 -3.54 -3.63
N LEU A 21 3.77 -2.90 -2.68
CA LEU A 21 4.31 -1.71 -2.00
C LEU A 21 5.60 -2.01 -1.22
N ALA A 22 5.69 -3.18 -0.57
CA ALA A 22 6.88 -3.59 0.16
C ALA A 22 8.08 -3.81 -0.78
N GLU A 23 7.85 -4.48 -1.91
CA GLU A 23 8.86 -4.67 -2.95
C GLU A 23 9.36 -3.35 -3.52
N VAL A 24 8.44 -2.45 -3.91
CA VAL A 24 8.79 -1.13 -4.42
C VAL A 24 9.52 -0.29 -3.37
N THR A 25 9.13 -0.38 -2.09
CA THR A 25 9.82 0.29 -0.99
C THR A 25 11.26 -0.20 -0.86
N GLN A 26 11.49 -1.51 -0.99
CA GLN A 26 12.84 -2.06 -0.97
C GLN A 26 13.69 -1.54 -2.12
N GLN A 27 13.13 -1.47 -3.33
CA GLN A 27 13.82 -0.93 -4.51
C GLN A 27 14.15 0.56 -4.35
N LEU A 28 13.22 1.33 -3.79
CA LEU A 28 13.42 2.75 -3.49
C LEU A 28 14.59 2.95 -2.51
N LEU A 29 14.61 2.20 -1.41
CA LEU A 29 15.71 2.23 -0.44
C LEU A 29 17.06 1.86 -1.06
N GLN A 30 17.08 0.86 -1.96
CA GLN A 30 18.30 0.49 -2.68
C GLN A 30 18.79 1.63 -3.61
N ALA A 31 17.88 2.31 -4.30
CA ALA A 31 18.21 3.46 -5.14
C ALA A 31 18.76 4.63 -4.31
N GLU A 32 18.15 4.94 -3.16
CA GLU A 32 18.64 5.95 -2.23
C GLU A 32 20.05 5.63 -1.71
N GLN A 33 20.29 4.37 -1.32
CA GLN A 33 21.62 3.90 -0.92
C GLN A 33 22.64 4.02 -2.04
N SER A 34 22.26 3.75 -3.29
CA SER A 34 23.16 3.90 -4.44
C SER A 34 23.57 5.36 -4.65
N ILE A 35 22.65 6.32 -4.47
CA ILE A 35 22.97 7.75 -4.57
C ILE A 35 23.91 8.16 -3.43
N ALA A 36 23.65 7.70 -2.20
CA ALA A 36 24.49 8.00 -1.06
C ALA A 36 25.93 7.49 -1.27
N ARG A 37 26.10 6.27 -1.83
CA ARG A 37 27.41 5.73 -2.18
C ARG A 37 28.11 6.56 -3.25
N LEU A 38 27.41 6.90 -4.34
CA LEU A 38 27.99 7.75 -5.41
C LEU A 38 28.44 9.12 -4.88
N ALA A 39 27.72 9.69 -3.92
CA ALA A 39 28.11 10.95 -3.28
C ALA A 39 29.34 10.79 -2.38
N ASP A 40 29.49 9.65 -1.71
CA ASP A 40 30.68 9.35 -0.94
C ASP A 40 31.90 9.14 -1.84
N ASP A 41 31.74 8.33 -2.88
CA ASP A 41 32.76 8.10 -3.91
C ASP A 41 33.18 9.43 -4.53
N GLN A 42 32.24 10.33 -4.83
CA GLN A 42 32.53 11.66 -5.38
C GLN A 42 33.44 12.48 -4.46
N ARG A 43 33.14 12.51 -3.16
CA ARG A 43 33.97 13.24 -2.20
C ARG A 43 35.39 12.68 -2.14
N GLN A 44 35.52 11.35 -2.09
CA GLN A 44 36.83 10.69 -2.09
C GLN A 44 37.62 10.98 -3.37
N GLN A 45 36.97 10.95 -4.53
CA GLN A 45 37.61 11.28 -5.81
C GLN A 45 38.03 12.75 -5.89
N GLU A 46 37.19 13.67 -5.41
CA GLU A 46 37.53 15.10 -5.35
C GLU A 46 38.72 15.37 -4.42
N GLU A 47 38.82 14.68 -3.30
CA GLU A 47 39.97 14.76 -2.38
C GLU A 47 41.25 14.26 -3.07
N ARG A 48 41.21 13.08 -3.70
CA ARG A 48 42.36 12.51 -4.42
C ARG A 48 42.79 13.41 -5.58
N TYR A 49 41.84 13.93 -6.36
CA TYR A 49 42.13 14.87 -7.43
C TYR A 49 42.84 16.13 -6.92
N ARG A 50 42.41 16.68 -5.78
CA ARG A 50 43.06 17.86 -5.16
C ARG A 50 44.49 17.54 -4.70
N GLU A 51 44.70 16.38 -4.08
CA GLU A 51 46.02 15.94 -3.64
C GLU A 51 46.97 15.78 -4.83
N GLU A 52 46.57 15.10 -5.89
CA GLU A 52 47.40 14.91 -7.08
C GLU A 52 47.62 16.23 -7.84
N THR A 53 46.60 17.09 -7.93
CA THR A 53 46.74 18.43 -8.52
C THR A 53 47.77 19.27 -7.78
N SER A 54 47.84 19.16 -6.44
CA SER A 54 48.83 19.88 -5.64
C SER A 54 50.28 19.43 -5.89
N GLN A 55 50.46 18.21 -6.39
CA GLN A 55 51.76 17.63 -6.75
C GLN A 55 52.13 17.89 -8.22
N GLY A 56 51.20 18.44 -9.00
CA GLY A 56 51.32 18.62 -10.44
C GLY A 56 50.89 17.37 -11.20
N LEU A 57 49.98 17.55 -12.14
CA LEU A 57 49.46 16.49 -13.02
C LEU A 57 50.09 16.56 -14.40
N THR A 58 50.32 15.41 -15.02
CA THR A 58 50.59 15.32 -16.46
C THR A 58 49.31 15.52 -17.26
N ILE A 59 49.45 15.75 -18.57
CA ILE A 59 48.30 15.88 -19.48
C ILE A 59 47.52 14.56 -19.53
N GLU A 60 48.19 13.41 -19.54
CA GLU A 60 47.57 12.09 -19.53
C GLU A 60 46.72 11.89 -18.28
N GLN A 61 47.26 12.21 -17.10
CA GLN A 61 46.52 12.10 -15.83
C GLN A 61 45.31 13.05 -15.80
N LEU A 62 45.43 14.25 -16.37
CA LEU A 62 44.33 15.19 -16.46
C LEU A 62 43.19 14.67 -17.37
N LEU A 63 43.52 13.99 -18.47
CA LEU A 63 42.54 13.34 -19.34
C LEU A 63 41.86 12.13 -18.68
N GLU A 64 42.61 11.36 -17.87
CA GLU A 64 42.04 10.28 -17.05
C GLU A 64 41.02 10.85 -16.05
N TRP A 65 41.40 11.91 -15.32
CA TRP A 65 40.50 12.59 -14.38
C TRP A 65 39.25 13.15 -15.06
N GLN A 66 39.39 13.76 -16.25
CA GLN A 66 38.23 14.22 -17.02
C GLN A 66 37.29 13.07 -17.33
N SER A 67 37.81 11.95 -17.82
CA SER A 67 37.03 10.75 -18.16
C SER A 67 36.32 10.18 -16.92
N HIS A 68 36.98 10.19 -15.77
CA HIS A 68 36.40 9.78 -14.49
C HIS A 68 35.23 10.67 -14.06
N PHE A 69 35.39 11.99 -14.13
CA PHE A 69 34.30 12.92 -13.77
C PHE A 69 33.10 12.81 -14.72
N GLU A 70 33.34 12.61 -16.02
CA GLU A 70 32.27 12.37 -17.00
C GLU A 70 31.50 11.07 -16.69
N ALA A 71 32.21 9.98 -16.40
CA ALA A 71 31.61 8.71 -16.00
C ALA A 71 30.79 8.84 -14.70
N GLN A 72 31.32 9.58 -13.73
CA GLN A 72 30.65 9.81 -12.45
C GLN A 72 29.41 10.69 -12.58
N ALA A 73 29.46 11.73 -13.43
CA ALA A 73 28.30 12.55 -13.74
C ALA A 73 27.19 11.71 -14.41
N ALA A 74 27.56 10.86 -15.37
CA ALA A 74 26.62 9.94 -16.02
C ALA A 74 26.01 8.94 -15.02
N ALA A 75 26.82 8.35 -14.14
CA ALA A 75 26.35 7.42 -13.11
C ALA A 75 25.38 8.11 -12.12
N THR A 76 25.68 9.35 -11.72
CA THR A 76 24.84 10.13 -10.81
C THR A 76 23.49 10.48 -11.46
N GLU A 77 23.50 10.90 -12.71
CA GLU A 77 22.28 11.19 -13.47
C GLU A 77 21.43 9.94 -13.64
N GLN A 78 22.04 8.80 -13.95
CA GLN A 78 21.33 7.52 -14.03
C GLN A 78 20.73 7.12 -12.68
N ALA A 79 21.47 7.28 -11.58
CA ALA A 79 20.97 6.97 -10.24
C ALA A 79 19.78 7.87 -9.85
N ARG A 80 19.81 9.16 -10.20
CA ARG A 80 18.69 10.08 -9.99
C ARG A 80 17.44 9.67 -10.77
N ARG A 81 17.59 9.24 -12.03
CA ARG A 81 16.48 8.73 -12.84
C ARG A 81 15.88 7.47 -12.24
N THR A 82 16.73 6.55 -11.77
CA THR A 82 16.29 5.33 -11.07
C THR A 82 15.53 5.68 -9.79
N LEU A 83 16.02 6.63 -8.98
CA LEU A 83 15.31 7.09 -7.79
C LEU A 83 13.94 7.67 -8.15
N ALA A 84 13.88 8.59 -9.11
CA ALA A 84 12.63 9.22 -9.53
C ALA A 84 11.62 8.18 -10.07
N HIS A 85 12.11 7.18 -10.81
CA HIS A 85 11.29 6.06 -11.27
C HIS A 85 10.67 5.28 -10.11
N TRP A 86 11.47 4.88 -9.12
CA TRP A 86 10.97 4.13 -7.97
C TRP A 86 10.07 4.97 -7.05
N GLN A 87 10.32 6.27 -6.93
CA GLN A 87 9.42 7.19 -6.21
C GLN A 87 8.03 7.23 -6.86
N LEU A 88 7.97 7.36 -8.19
CA LEU A 88 6.70 7.32 -8.92
C LEU A 88 5.98 5.98 -8.73
N GLN A 89 6.70 4.87 -8.86
CA GLN A 89 6.12 3.54 -8.64
C GLN A 89 5.61 3.36 -7.20
N TRP A 90 6.31 3.93 -6.23
CA TRP A 90 5.92 3.87 -4.83
C TRP A 90 4.61 4.65 -4.59
N ASP A 91 4.51 5.86 -5.14
CA ASP A 91 3.31 6.68 -5.05
C ASP A 91 2.10 5.99 -5.72
N GLU A 92 2.31 5.37 -6.89
CA GLU A 92 1.29 4.60 -7.59
C GLU A 92 0.82 3.38 -6.77
N ALA A 93 1.76 2.57 -6.26
CA ALA A 93 1.45 1.40 -5.43
C ALA A 93 0.71 1.79 -4.15
N ARG A 94 1.14 2.87 -3.50
CA ARG A 94 0.48 3.43 -2.31
C ARG A 94 -0.93 3.90 -2.62
N ALA A 95 -1.14 4.63 -3.73
CA ALA A 95 -2.46 5.10 -4.13
C ALA A 95 -3.42 3.93 -4.40
N LYS A 96 -2.97 2.89 -5.12
CA LYS A 96 -3.73 1.66 -5.35
C LYS A 96 -4.14 0.98 -4.04
N LEU A 97 -3.20 0.83 -3.10
CA LEU A 97 -3.47 0.22 -1.79
C LEU A 97 -4.51 1.02 -0.99
N VAL A 98 -4.39 2.34 -0.97
CA VAL A 98 -5.38 3.21 -0.29
C VAL A 98 -6.77 3.03 -0.89
N ALA A 99 -6.89 3.06 -2.22
CA ALA A 99 -8.16 2.85 -2.91
C ALA A 99 -8.75 1.46 -2.60
N ALA A 100 -7.96 0.39 -2.68
CA ALA A 100 -8.40 -0.96 -2.37
C ALA A 100 -8.86 -1.11 -0.91
N SER A 101 -8.16 -0.48 0.04
CA SER A 101 -8.55 -0.49 1.46
C SER A 101 -9.86 0.27 1.70
N GLN A 102 -10.07 1.39 1.01
CA GLN A 102 -11.33 2.15 1.07
C GLN A 102 -12.51 1.36 0.48
N ASP A 103 -12.31 0.71 -0.66
CA ASP A 103 -13.30 -0.18 -1.28
C ASP A 103 -13.70 -1.30 -0.33
N ARG A 104 -12.73 -1.99 0.27
CA ARG A 104 -12.99 -3.07 1.22
C ARG A 104 -13.78 -2.58 2.42
N ARG A 105 -13.37 -1.46 3.04
CA ARG A 105 -14.08 -0.88 4.20
C ARG A 105 -15.52 -0.51 3.84
N THR A 106 -15.75 0.00 2.64
CA THR A 106 -17.09 0.33 2.16
C THR A 106 -17.95 -0.92 2.02
N LEU A 107 -17.39 -1.98 1.44
CA LEU A 107 -18.07 -3.27 1.34
C LEU A 107 -18.39 -3.87 2.72
N ASP A 108 -17.43 -3.87 3.64
CA ASP A 108 -17.63 -4.39 5.00
C ASP A 108 -18.76 -3.66 5.73
N ARG A 109 -18.83 -2.33 5.60
CA ARG A 109 -19.94 -1.52 6.16
C ARG A 109 -21.29 -1.86 5.54
N LEU A 110 -21.35 -2.07 4.22
CA LEU A 110 -22.60 -2.45 3.55
C LEU A 110 -23.10 -3.82 4.00
N ILE A 111 -22.18 -4.77 4.17
CA ILE A 111 -22.49 -6.12 4.65
C ILE A 111 -23.02 -6.08 6.07
N GLU A 112 -22.39 -5.29 6.95
CA GLU A 112 -22.82 -5.15 8.33
C GLU A 112 -24.22 -4.56 8.43
N ARG A 113 -24.50 -3.49 7.68
CA ARG A 113 -25.85 -2.90 7.61
C ARG A 113 -26.90 -3.90 7.12
N TYR A 114 -26.55 -4.76 6.16
CA TYR A 114 -27.48 -5.78 5.67
C TYR A 114 -27.76 -6.85 6.73
N ARG A 115 -26.74 -7.26 7.50
CA ARG A 115 -26.89 -8.19 8.63
C ARG A 115 -27.76 -7.60 9.72
N GLU A 116 -27.51 -6.36 10.12
CA GLU A 116 -28.31 -5.66 11.13
C GLU A 116 -29.78 -5.55 10.72
N ALA A 117 -30.05 -5.21 9.45
CA ALA A 117 -31.41 -5.16 8.91
C ALA A 117 -32.09 -6.53 8.95
N ALA A 118 -31.39 -7.59 8.53
CA ALA A 118 -31.90 -8.96 8.56
C ALA A 118 -32.22 -9.43 9.99
N LEU A 119 -31.33 -9.17 10.95
CA LEU A 119 -31.53 -9.48 12.37
C LEU A 119 -32.70 -8.72 12.98
N THR A 120 -32.91 -7.47 12.55
CA THR A 120 -34.04 -6.66 13.03
C THR A 120 -35.36 -7.18 12.50
N GLU A 121 -35.42 -7.55 11.22
CA GLU A 121 -36.62 -8.14 10.62
C GLU A 121 -36.92 -9.54 11.19
N MET A 122 -35.91 -10.37 11.46
CA MET A 122 -36.11 -11.64 12.15
C MET A 122 -36.72 -11.44 13.54
N ARG A 123 -36.15 -10.54 14.36
CA ARG A 123 -36.68 -10.21 15.69
C ARG A 123 -38.12 -9.71 15.63
N ARG A 124 -38.45 -8.89 14.62
CA ARG A 124 -39.81 -8.40 14.39
C ARG A 124 -40.78 -9.55 14.11
N ARG A 125 -40.39 -10.50 13.26
CA ARG A 125 -41.21 -11.69 12.95
C ARG A 125 -41.39 -12.61 14.15
N GLU A 126 -40.33 -12.84 14.91
CA GLU A 126 -40.39 -13.63 16.15
C GLU A 126 -41.32 -13.00 17.18
N GLN A 127 -41.25 -11.68 17.33
CA GLN A 127 -42.15 -10.93 18.22
C GLN A 127 -43.61 -11.07 17.77
N MET A 128 -43.89 -10.83 16.48
CA MET A 128 -45.25 -11.01 15.93
C MET A 128 -45.79 -12.43 16.16
N ALA A 129 -44.99 -13.45 15.88
CA ALA A 129 -45.38 -14.85 16.10
C ALA A 129 -45.64 -15.17 17.59
N THR A 130 -44.88 -14.56 18.49
CA THR A 130 -45.06 -14.71 19.94
C THR A 130 -46.35 -14.02 20.41
N ASP A 131 -46.60 -12.79 19.94
CA ASP A 131 -47.79 -12.02 20.26
C ASP A 131 -49.06 -12.71 19.73
N GLU A 132 -49.05 -13.22 18.50
CA GLU A 132 -50.14 -14.03 17.93
C GLU A 132 -50.39 -15.29 18.76
N SER A 133 -49.34 -16.02 19.12
CA SER A 133 -49.43 -17.22 19.95
C SER A 133 -50.01 -16.93 21.34
N ALA A 134 -49.65 -15.79 21.94
CA ALA A 134 -50.22 -15.35 23.22
C ALA A 134 -51.70 -14.99 23.04
N HIS A 135 -52.06 -14.25 22.00
CA HIS A 135 -53.43 -13.85 21.71
C HIS A 135 -54.36 -15.06 21.51
N HIS A 136 -53.92 -16.09 20.77
CA HIS A 136 -54.69 -17.32 20.59
C HIS A 136 -54.90 -18.11 21.89
N ARG A 137 -53.93 -18.09 22.83
CA ARG A 137 -54.09 -18.73 24.14
C ARG A 137 -55.07 -17.98 25.05
N PHE A 138 -55.04 -16.65 25.04
CA PHE A 138 -55.98 -15.84 25.82
C PHE A 138 -57.41 -15.88 25.25
N ALA A 139 -57.57 -15.88 23.92
CA ALA A 139 -58.88 -16.03 23.28
C ALA A 139 -59.49 -17.43 23.54
N GLY A 140 -58.68 -18.49 23.52
CA GLY A 140 -59.13 -19.86 23.83
C GLY A 140 -59.50 -20.10 25.31
N GLN A 141 -59.04 -19.24 26.24
CA GLN A 141 -59.44 -19.28 27.65
C GLN A 141 -60.70 -18.44 27.94
N GLY A 142 -61.08 -17.52 27.05
CA GLY A 142 -62.32 -16.73 27.19
C GLY A 142 -63.60 -17.51 26.89
N ASP A 143 -63.52 -18.52 26.02
CA ASP A 143 -64.69 -19.33 25.59
C ASP A 143 -65.06 -20.49 26.53
N THR A 144 -64.38 -20.65 27.68
CA THR A 144 -64.70 -21.70 28.67
C THR A 144 -65.39 -21.19 29.94
N LEU A 145 -65.83 -19.92 29.95
CA LEU A 145 -66.54 -19.29 31.09
C LEU A 145 -67.86 -18.60 30.70
N SER A 146 -68.64 -19.16 29.78
CA SER A 146 -70.07 -18.86 29.60
C SER A 146 -70.88 -20.16 29.59
#